data_AF-A0A529TR31-F1
#
_entry.id   AF-A0A529TR31-F1
#
_cell.length_a   1.000
_cell.length_b   1.000
_cell.length_c   1.000
_cell.angle_alpha   90.00
_cell.angle_beta   90.00
_cell.angle_gamma   90.00
#
_symmetry.space_group_name_H-M   'P 1'
#
loop_
_entity.id
_entity.type
_entity.pdbx_description
1 polymer ?
#
loop_
_entity_poly.entity_id
_entity_poly.type
_entity_poly.pdbx_seq_one_letter_code
_entity_poly.pdbx_strand_id
1 'polypeptide(L)' 'ATHALDRVLLWNYYVVPQFYRAVIWLAYWNKFGMPEKQPTYRGADIDSWWIDPAKEKVLAAKYKGLN' A
#
# COMPACT_ATOMS: atom_id res chain seq x y z
N ALA A 1 19.28 9.67 -18.40
CA ALA A 1 20.16 10.27 -17.38
C ALA A 1 20.24 9.40 -16.10
N THR A 2 19.14 8.88 -15.57
CA THR A 2 19.07 8.15 -14.29
C THR A 2 20.04 6.97 -14.16
N HIS A 3 20.23 6.16 -15.21
CA HIS A 3 21.18 5.04 -15.18
C HIS A 3 22.65 5.46 -15.08
N ALA A 4 23.02 6.62 -15.63
CA ALA A 4 24.41 7.10 -15.56
C ALA A 4 24.74 7.57 -14.14
N LEU A 5 23.79 8.26 -13.48
CA LEU A 5 23.91 8.69 -12.10
C LEU A 5 24.00 7.50 -11.13
N ASP A 6 23.13 6.51 -11.28
CA ASP A 6 23.11 5.30 -10.43
C ASP A 6 24.48 4.58 -10.43
N ARG A 7 25.10 4.44 -11.61
CA ARG A 7 26.47 3.89 -11.71
C ARG A 7 27.50 4.73 -10.95
N VAL A 8 27.50 6.06 -11.12
CA VAL A 8 28.46 6.92 -10.40
C VAL A 8 28.28 6.79 -8.89
N LEU A 9 27.05 6.71 -8.38
CA LEU A 9 26.79 6.57 -6.95
C LEU A 9 27.28 5.23 -6.39
N LEU A 10 27.11 4.13 -7.12
CA LEU A 10 27.55 2.80 -6.68
C LEU A 10 29.07 2.63 -6.76
N TRP A 11 29.74 3.18 -7.79
CA TRP A 11 31.18 3.03 -8.00
C TRP A 11 32.07 3.79 -7.01
N ASN A 12 31.51 4.81 -6.34
CA ASN A 12 32.25 5.61 -5.36
C ASN A 12 32.04 5.14 -3.91
N TYR A 13 31.36 4.01 -3.69
CA TYR A 13 31.22 3.37 -2.38
C TYR A 13 30.69 4.30 -1.26
N TYR A 14 29.81 5.25 -1.59
CA TYR A 14 29.23 6.16 -0.59
C TYR A 14 28.33 5.45 0.44
N VAL A 15 27.78 4.28 0.09
CA VAL A 15 26.88 3.47 0.91
C VAL A 15 27.09 1.98 0.65
N VAL A 16 26.71 1.13 1.61
CA VAL A 16 26.59 -0.33 1.42
C VAL A 16 25.10 -0.67 1.27
N PRO A 17 24.61 -1.00 0.06
CA PRO A 17 23.22 -1.38 -0.13
C PRO A 17 22.89 -2.66 0.63
N GLN A 18 21.71 -2.70 1.24
CA GLN A 18 21.20 -3.83 2.00
C GLN A 18 19.94 -4.39 1.31
N PHE A 19 18.86 -4.59 2.06
CA PHE A 19 17.62 -5.17 1.58
C PHE A 19 16.51 -4.13 1.57
N TYR A 20 15.52 -4.37 0.71
CA TYR A 20 14.24 -3.67 0.73
C TYR A 20 13.11 -4.69 0.58
N ARG A 21 11.91 -4.30 1.00
CA ARG A 21 10.72 -5.13 0.81
C ARG A 21 10.04 -4.75 -0.51
N ALA A 22 9.94 -5.71 -1.43
CA ALA A 22 9.33 -5.49 -2.74
C ALA A 22 7.78 -5.40 -2.71
N VAL A 23 7.16 -5.68 -1.56
CA VAL A 23 5.71 -5.71 -1.38
C VAL A 23 5.25 -4.79 -0.26
N ILE A 24 4.00 -4.35 -0.35
CA ILE A 24 3.33 -3.56 0.68
C ILE A 24 2.38 -4.47 1.45
N TRP A 25 2.50 -4.49 2.78
CA TRP A 25 1.51 -5.13 3.65
C TRP A 25 0.59 -4.05 4.19
N LEU A 26 -0.71 -4.21 3.93
CA LEU A 26 -1.74 -3.28 4.34
C LEU A 26 -2.91 -4.05 4.92
N ALA A 27 -3.23 -3.76 6.19
CA ALA A 27 -4.41 -4.28 6.85
C ALA A 27 -5.48 -3.18 6.88
N TYR A 28 -6.70 -3.52 6.48
CA TYR A 28 -7.82 -2.61 6.50
C TYR A 28 -9.11 -3.36 6.86
N TRP A 29 -10.08 -2.63 7.40
CA TRP A 29 -11.39 -3.17 7.70
C TRP A 29 -12.14 -3.50 6.42
N ASN A 30 -12.83 -4.63 6.37
CA ASN A 30 -13.69 -4.99 5.23
C ASN A 30 -14.98 -4.15 5.20
N LYS A 31 -14.83 -2.84 5.07
CA LYS A 31 -15.86 -1.84 4.84
C LYS A 31 -15.55 -0.94 3.64
N PHE A 32 -14.33 -1.00 3.11
CA PHE A 32 -13.90 -0.14 2.01
C PHE A 32 -14.18 -0.81 0.65
N GLY A 33 -14.59 0.01 -0.31
CA GLY A 33 -14.54 -0.27 -1.74
C GLY A 33 -13.24 0.28 -2.33
N MET A 34 -12.64 -0.46 -3.26
CA MET A 34 -11.36 -0.11 -3.90
C MET A 34 -11.49 -0.22 -5.41
N PRO A 35 -10.79 0.62 -6.18
CA PRO A 35 -10.65 0.43 -7.62
C PRO A 35 -10.01 -0.92 -7.97
N GLU A 36 -10.50 -1.60 -9.01
CA GLU A 36 -9.92 -2.86 -9.49
C GLU A 36 -8.45 -2.71 -9.95
N LYS A 37 -8.12 -1.54 -10.50
CA LYS A 37 -6.77 -1.22 -10.98
C LYS A 37 -6.10 -0.23 -10.03
N GLN A 38 -5.07 -0.70 -9.33
CA GLN A 38 -4.25 0.15 -8.48
C GLN A 38 -3.11 0.85 -9.27
N PRO A 39 -2.62 2.00 -8.81
CA PRO A 39 -1.49 2.68 -9.43
C PRO A 39 -0.21 1.83 -9.39
N THR A 40 0.45 1.66 -10.53
CA THR A 40 1.66 0.84 -10.68
C THR A 40 2.88 1.39 -9.95
N TYR A 41 2.88 2.68 -9.59
CA TYR A 41 4.05 3.39 -9.09
C TYR A 41 4.08 3.57 -7.56
N ARG A 42 2.95 3.39 -6.86
CA ARG A 42 2.82 3.65 -5.41
C ARG A 42 2.24 2.47 -4.62
N GLY A 43 1.54 1.56 -5.29
CA GLY A 43 0.79 0.48 -4.65
C GLY A 43 -0.59 0.92 -4.20
N ALA A 44 -0.98 0.56 -2.97
CA ALA A 44 -2.31 0.84 -2.44
C ALA A 44 -2.55 2.36 -2.25
N ASP A 45 -3.58 2.88 -2.91
CA ASP A 45 -3.95 4.30 -2.86
C ASP A 45 -5.19 4.50 -1.99
N ILE A 46 -4.97 4.88 -0.72
CA ILE A 46 -6.03 4.96 0.30
C ILE A 46 -7.01 6.10 0.00
N ASP A 47 -6.55 7.18 -0.64
CA ASP A 47 -7.39 8.32 -0.99
C ASP A 47 -8.41 7.98 -2.09
N SER A 48 -8.14 6.91 -2.85
CA SER A 48 -9.06 6.38 -3.87
C SER A 48 -10.16 5.48 -3.32
N TRP A 49 -10.12 5.15 -2.02
CA TRP A 49 -11.08 4.23 -1.40
C TRP A 49 -12.32 4.98 -0.93
N TRP A 50 -13.45 4.29 -0.93
CA TRP A 50 -14.70 4.81 -0.37
C TRP A 50 -15.28 3.81 0.63
N ILE A 51 -16.20 4.26 1.46
CA ILE A 51 -16.94 3.38 2.37
C ILE A 51 -18.07 2.75 1.56
N ASP A 52 -18.12 1.42 1.56
CA ASP A 52 -19.24 0.65 1.04
C ASP A 52 -20.28 0.48 2.16
N PRO A 53 -21.46 1.12 2.07
CA PRO A 53 -22.45 1.10 3.14
C PRO A 53 -22.97 -0.31 3.46
N ALA A 54 -22.96 -1.24 2.50
CA ALA A 54 -23.40 -2.61 2.74
C ALA A 54 -22.38 -3.36 3.60
N LYS A 55 -21.10 -3.25 3.24
CA LYS A 55 -20.00 -3.86 4.01
C LYS A 55 -19.87 -3.26 5.39
N GLU A 56 -20.06 -1.95 5.53
CA GLU A 56 -20.05 -1.28 6.83
C GLU A 56 -21.16 -1.80 7.76
N LYS A 57 -22.39 -1.99 7.26
CA LYS A 57 -23.49 -2.56 8.05
C LYS A 57 -23.19 -3.99 8.52
N VAL A 58 -22.61 -4.81 7.65
CA VAL A 58 -22.20 -6.19 8.00
C VAL A 58 -21.10 -6.17 9.06
N LEU A 59 -20.11 -5.29 8.90
CA LEU A 59 -19.04 -5.12 9.87
C LEU A 59 -19.59 -4.67 11.22
N ALA A 60 -20.45 -3.65 11.23
CA ALA A 60 -21.09 -3.14 12.44
C ALA A 60 -21.92 -4.23 13.14
N ALA A 61 -22.73 -5.00 12.41
CA ALA A 61 -23.50 -6.12 12.96
C ALA A 61 -22.61 -7.21 13.57
N LYS A 62 -21.48 -7.55 12.92
CA LYS A 62 -20.53 -8.56 13.40
C LYS A 62 -19.91 -8.21 14.76
N TYR A 63 -19.58 -6.94 14.97
CA TYR A 63 -18.91 -6.48 16.19
C TYR A 63 -19.86 -5.89 17.24
N LYS A 64 -21.16 -5.78 16.95
CA LYS A 64 -22.17 -5.19 17.86
C LYS A 64 -22.34 -5.94 19.19
N GLY A 65 -21.97 -7.23 19.24
CA GLY A 65 -22.10 -8.07 20.43
C GLY A 65 -20.78 -8.40 21.13
N LEU A 66 -19.68 -7.71 20.80
CA LEU A 66 -18.36 -7.99 21.37
C LEU A 66 -18.02 -7.13 22.61
N ASN A 67 -18.99 -6.42 23.18
CA ASN A 67 -18.86 -5.63 24.40
C ASN A 67 -19.86 -6.11 25.45
#